data_AF-A0A956K3H8-F1
#
_entry.id   AF-A0A956K3H8-F1
#
_cell.length_a   1.000
_cell.length_b   1.000
_cell.length_c   1.000
_cell.angle_alpha   90.00
_cell.angle_beta   90.00
_cell.angle_gamma   90.00
#
_symmetry.space_group_name_H-M   'P 1'
#
loop_
_entity.id
_entity.type
_entity.pdbx_description
1 polymer ?
#
loop_
_entity_poly.entity_id
_entity_poly.type
_entity_poly.pdbx_seq_one_letter_code
_entity_poly.pdbx_strand_id
1 'polypeptide(L)'
;MELSVDIRRRTAQDLLAAAGPLAIRVVAGARTETDDVDRVVALADELLGHYPVVGMLVIVEHGSPIPDGEVRRHMRQAAAHLGQRAVVAFALEGLGFWASTALAVVTGLMQFAGNSVMADTNLRVLLDRLALDLVGVDPQALFEICEGLRRELAGASASSQPFG
;
A
#
# COMPACT_ATOMS: atom_id res chain seq x y z
N MET A 1 21.33 -5.51 -2.04
CA MET A 1 21.05 -4.60 -3.16
C MET A 1 20.35 -3.40 -2.55
N GLU A 2 20.90 -2.19 -2.64
CA GLU A 2 20.23 -1.01 -2.07
C GLU A 2 18.96 -0.73 -2.88
N LEU A 3 17.81 -0.77 -2.23
CA LEU A 3 16.54 -0.38 -2.82
C LEU A 3 16.46 1.15 -2.79
N SER A 4 16.59 1.79 -3.96
CA SER A 4 16.34 3.22 -4.10
C SER A 4 14.84 3.50 -4.01
N VAL A 5 14.47 4.54 -3.27
CA VAL A 5 13.09 4.98 -3.07
C VAL A 5 12.81 6.19 -3.95
N ASP A 6 11.77 6.10 -4.77
CA ASP A 6 11.31 7.17 -5.66
C ASP A 6 9.89 7.60 -5.27
N ILE A 7 9.74 8.83 -4.77
CA ILE A 7 8.47 9.35 -4.27
C ILE A 7 7.72 10.03 -5.40
N ARG A 8 6.60 9.44 -5.80
CA ARG A 8 5.76 9.89 -6.92
C ARG A 8 4.70 10.90 -6.51
N ARG A 9 4.22 10.82 -5.27
CA ARG A 9 3.24 11.76 -4.72
C ARG A 9 3.40 11.90 -3.23
N ARG A 10 3.16 13.12 -2.74
CA ARG A 10 3.07 13.42 -1.32
C ARG A 10 1.99 14.46 -1.06
N THR A 11 1.20 14.21 -0.03
CA THR A 11 0.32 15.18 0.63
C THR A 11 0.58 15.13 2.14
N ALA A 12 -0.18 15.87 2.95
CA ALA A 12 -0.07 15.77 4.40
C ALA A 12 -0.47 14.38 4.94
N GLN A 13 -1.36 13.66 4.25
CA GLN A 13 -2.03 12.45 4.76
C GLN A 13 -1.92 11.23 3.83
N ASP A 14 -1.21 11.36 2.71
CA ASP A 14 -1.06 10.31 1.70
C ASP A 14 0.32 10.43 1.04
N LEU A 15 0.96 9.29 0.81
CA LEU A 15 2.24 9.18 0.11
C LEU A 15 2.20 7.99 -0.84
N LEU A 16 2.73 8.17 -2.05
CA LEU A 16 2.93 7.10 -3.03
C LEU A 16 4.40 7.09 -3.47
N ALA A 17 5.03 5.92 -3.40
CA ALA A 17 6.43 5.72 -3.78
C ALA A 17 6.65 4.38 -4.50
N ALA A 18 7.76 4.28 -5.22
CA ALA A 18 8.30 3.05 -5.75
C ALA A 18 9.59 2.66 -5.01
N ALA A 19 9.78 1.35 -4.78
CA ALA A 19 11.01 0.80 -4.22
C ALA A 19 11.29 -0.58 -4.86
N GLY A 20 12.14 -0.61 -5.90
CA GLY A 20 12.37 -1.81 -6.69
C GLY A 20 11.06 -2.32 -7.32
N PRO A 21 10.66 -3.60 -7.13
CA PRO A 21 9.42 -4.13 -7.69
C PRO A 21 8.15 -3.73 -6.91
N LEU A 22 8.23 -2.78 -5.97
CA LEU A 22 7.11 -2.41 -5.09
C LEU A 22 6.58 -1.01 -5.38
N ALA A 23 5.26 -0.93 -5.56
CA ALA A 23 4.48 0.29 -5.39
C ALA A 23 4.00 0.36 -3.93
N ILE A 24 4.42 1.39 -3.19
CA ILE A 24 4.11 1.57 -1.77
C ILE A 24 3.23 2.80 -1.60
N ARG A 25 2.04 2.62 -1.04
CA ARG A 25 1.16 3.70 -0.62
C ARG A 25 1.04 3.74 0.90
N VAL A 26 1.23 4.90 1.50
CA VAL A 26 0.96 5.14 2.93
C VAL A 26 -0.22 6.08 3.05
N VAL A 27 -1.24 5.68 3.81
CA VAL A 27 -2.48 6.43 4.05
C VAL A 27 -2.58 6.74 5.54
N ALA A 28 -2.50 8.02 5.87
CA ALA A 28 -2.53 8.54 7.25
C ALA A 28 -3.74 9.47 7.44
N GLY A 29 -4.93 8.89 7.59
CA GLY A 29 -6.17 9.64 7.83
C GLY A 29 -6.86 10.16 6.56
N ALA A 30 -6.24 10.02 5.38
CA ALA A 30 -6.86 10.39 4.11
C ALA A 30 -7.96 9.41 3.69
N ARG A 31 -9.06 9.94 3.15
CA ARG A 31 -10.04 9.11 2.44
C ARG A 31 -9.40 8.59 1.15
N THR A 32 -9.56 7.30 0.88
CA THR A 32 -9.17 6.75 -0.42
C THR A 32 -10.23 7.05 -1.47
N GLU A 33 -9.81 7.66 -2.58
CA GLU A 33 -10.64 7.93 -3.75
C GLU A 33 -10.25 7.04 -4.94
N THR A 34 -11.10 6.98 -5.98
CA THR A 34 -10.83 6.19 -7.20
C THR A 34 -9.54 6.62 -7.89
N ASP A 35 -9.27 7.92 -7.94
CA ASP A 35 -8.04 8.47 -8.54
C ASP A 35 -6.78 7.98 -7.83
N ASP A 36 -6.84 7.72 -6.51
CA ASP A 36 -5.69 7.18 -5.81
C ASP A 36 -5.46 5.71 -6.17
N VAL A 37 -6.53 4.95 -6.39
CA VAL A 37 -6.45 3.56 -6.86
C VAL A 37 -5.78 3.53 -8.23
N ASP A 38 -6.21 4.40 -9.14
CA ASP A 38 -5.66 4.49 -10.49
C ASP A 38 -4.17 4.84 -10.47
N ARG A 39 -3.74 5.73 -9.57
CA ARG A 39 -2.32 6.08 -9.40
C ARG A 39 -1.47 4.89 -8.93
N VAL A 40 -1.97 4.12 -7.95
CA VAL A 40 -1.22 2.94 -7.46
C VAL A 40 -1.14 1.87 -8.54
N VAL A 41 -2.24 1.61 -9.25
CA VAL A 41 -2.30 0.62 -10.32
C VAL A 41 -1.41 1.04 -11.49
N ALA A 42 -1.44 2.31 -11.90
CA ALA A 42 -0.57 2.83 -12.95
C ALA A 42 0.92 2.68 -12.59
N LEU A 43 1.27 2.91 -11.33
CA LEU A 43 2.64 2.68 -10.85
C LEU A 43 3.01 1.19 -10.89
N ALA A 44 2.09 0.30 -10.50
CA ALA A 44 2.33 -1.14 -10.60
C ALA A 44 2.51 -1.59 -12.07
N ASP A 45 1.72 -1.06 -13.00
CA ASP A 45 1.87 -1.30 -14.44
C ASP A 45 3.22 -0.80 -14.98
N GLU A 46 3.67 0.39 -14.56
CA GLU A 46 5.00 0.91 -14.89
C GLU A 46 6.09 -0.07 -14.44
N LEU A 47 6.01 -0.54 -13.19
CA LEU A 47 6.96 -1.50 -12.62
C LEU A 47 6.92 -2.86 -13.33
N LEU A 48 5.75 -3.30 -13.83
CA LEU A 48 5.62 -4.52 -14.64
C LEU A 48 6.33 -4.45 -16.00
N GLY A 49 6.72 -3.25 -16.45
CA GLY A 49 7.62 -3.07 -17.58
C GLY A 49 9.08 -3.45 -17.28
N HIS A 50 9.45 -3.50 -16.00
CA HIS A 50 10.81 -3.75 -15.53
C HIS A 50 10.96 -5.05 -14.75
N TYR A 51 9.88 -5.52 -14.13
CA TYR A 51 9.86 -6.70 -13.26
C TYR A 51 8.81 -7.72 -13.71
N PRO A 52 9.09 -9.03 -13.60
CA PRO A 52 8.13 -10.06 -13.97
C PRO A 52 6.91 -10.10 -13.05
N VAL A 53 7.12 -9.79 -11.77
CA VAL A 53 6.13 -9.74 -10.69
C VAL A 53 6.36 -8.46 -9.88
N VAL A 54 5.29 -7.79 -9.48
CA VAL A 54 5.33 -6.57 -8.66
C VAL A 54 4.49 -6.71 -7.40
N GLY A 55 4.89 -5.98 -6.35
CA GLY A 55 4.13 -5.83 -5.12
C GLY A 55 3.41 -4.49 -5.07
N MET A 56 2.15 -4.49 -4.64
CA MET A 56 1.40 -3.30 -4.26
C MET A 56 1.22 -3.34 -2.74
N LEU A 57 2.00 -2.56 -2.00
CA LEU A 57 1.89 -2.46 -0.55
C LEU A 57 1.10 -1.21 -0.18
N VAL A 58 -0.02 -1.38 0.51
CA VAL A 58 -0.83 -0.30 1.06
C VAL A 58 -0.76 -0.35 2.57
N ILE A 59 -0.12 0.65 3.17
CA ILE A 59 -0.04 0.84 4.62
C ILE A 59 -1.16 1.80 5.01
N VAL A 60 -2.12 1.31 5.78
CA VAL A 60 -3.26 2.08 6.26
C VAL A 60 -3.07 2.34 7.74
N GLU A 61 -2.79 3.59 8.10
CA GLU A 61 -2.63 3.98 9.49
C GLU A 61 -3.97 4.11 10.20
N HIS A 62 -3.92 4.00 11.53
CA HIS A 62 -5.09 4.03 12.39
C HIS A 62 -5.93 5.29 12.17
N GLY A 63 -7.25 5.12 12.11
CA GLY A 63 -8.19 6.22 11.92
C GLY A 63 -8.40 6.61 10.45
N SER A 64 -7.68 6.01 9.51
CA SER A 64 -7.97 6.19 8.08
C SER A 64 -9.40 5.72 7.76
N PRO A 65 -10.20 6.52 7.03
CA PRO A 65 -11.54 6.12 6.61
C PRO A 65 -11.50 4.85 5.75
N ILE A 66 -12.43 3.94 6.02
CA ILE A 66 -12.59 2.73 5.21
C ILE A 66 -13.13 3.13 3.82
N PRO A 67 -12.55 2.62 2.72
CA PRO A 67 -13.06 2.87 1.38
C PRO A 67 -14.52 2.44 1.25
N ASP A 68 -15.35 3.26 0.60
CA ASP A 68 -16.77 2.94 0.38
C ASP A 68 -16.97 1.84 -0.70
N GLY A 69 -18.22 1.45 -0.93
CA GLY A 69 -18.55 0.36 -1.85
C GLY A 69 -18.16 0.64 -3.31
N GLU A 70 -18.17 1.91 -3.73
CA GLU A 70 -17.80 2.32 -5.08
C GLU A 70 -16.29 2.18 -5.27
N VAL A 71 -15.50 2.73 -4.35
CA VAL A 71 -14.04 2.62 -4.38
C VAL A 71 -13.60 1.15 -4.30
N ARG A 72 -14.21 0.34 -3.44
CA ARG A 72 -13.91 -1.11 -3.37
C ARG A 72 -14.25 -1.87 -4.65
N ARG A 73 -15.29 -1.47 -5.38
CA ARG A 73 -15.62 -2.05 -6.69
C ARG A 73 -14.57 -1.63 -7.72
N HIS A 74 -14.18 -0.36 -7.71
CA HIS A 74 -13.15 0.17 -8.59
C HIS A 74 -11.79 -0.49 -8.37
N MET A 75 -11.35 -0.65 -7.12
CA MET A 75 -10.13 -1.39 -6.74
C MET A 75 -10.06 -2.77 -7.39
N ARG A 76 -11.17 -3.53 -7.36
CA ARG A 76 -11.24 -4.87 -7.97
C ARG A 76 -11.12 -4.81 -9.49
N GLN A 77 -11.77 -3.84 -10.14
CA GLN A 77 -11.76 -3.69 -11.59
C GLN A 77 -10.38 -3.22 -12.08
N ALA A 78 -9.81 -2.20 -11.44
CA ALA A 78 -8.53 -1.61 -11.80
C ALA A 78 -7.36 -2.58 -11.58
N ALA A 79 -7.41 -3.45 -10.57
CA ALA A 79 -6.33 -4.42 -10.35
C ALA A 79 -6.49 -5.73 -11.15
N ALA A 80 -7.62 -5.94 -11.84
CA ALA A 80 -7.95 -7.23 -12.46
C ALA A 80 -7.00 -7.60 -13.61
N HIS A 81 -6.53 -6.62 -14.39
CA HIS A 81 -5.65 -6.88 -15.54
C HIS A 81 -4.21 -7.21 -15.13
N LEU A 82 -3.80 -6.88 -13.90
CA LEU A 82 -2.48 -7.22 -13.38
C LEU A 82 -2.32 -8.74 -13.19
N GLY A 83 -3.41 -9.43 -12.86
CA GLY A 83 -3.49 -10.87 -12.69
C GLY A 83 -2.41 -11.44 -11.74
N GLN A 84 -1.90 -12.62 -12.08
CA GLN A 84 -0.88 -13.31 -11.27
C GLN A 84 0.49 -12.61 -11.23
N ARG A 85 0.65 -11.49 -11.95
CA ARG A 85 1.89 -10.70 -11.94
C ARG A 85 1.91 -9.65 -10.85
N ALA A 86 0.82 -9.48 -10.09
CA ALA A 86 0.78 -8.58 -8.95
C ALA A 86 0.39 -9.29 -7.65
N VAL A 87 1.08 -8.91 -6.58
CA VAL A 87 0.77 -9.28 -5.20
C VAL A 87 0.32 -8.02 -4.47
N VAL A 88 -0.88 -8.01 -3.90
CA VAL A 88 -1.43 -6.87 -3.18
C VAL A 88 -1.37 -7.15 -1.68
N ALA A 89 -0.68 -6.29 -0.94
CA ALA A 89 -0.49 -6.42 0.50
C ALA A 89 -1.08 -5.21 1.22
N PHE A 90 -1.90 -5.45 2.24
CA PHE A 90 -2.46 -4.40 3.11
C PHE A 90 -1.91 -4.53 4.52
N ALA A 91 -1.12 -3.54 4.95
CA ALA A 91 -0.75 -3.39 6.36
C ALA A 91 -1.81 -2.53 7.04
N LEU A 92 -2.58 -3.13 7.94
CA LEU A 92 -3.71 -2.51 8.62
C LEU A 92 -3.29 -2.13 10.03
N GLU A 93 -2.70 -0.95 10.19
CA GLU A 93 -2.21 -0.52 11.48
C GLU A 93 -3.33 0.05 12.34
N GLY A 94 -3.65 -0.65 13.42
CA GLY A 94 -4.66 -0.22 14.37
C GLY A 94 -5.04 -1.34 15.31
N LEU A 95 -5.84 -1.01 16.33
CA LEU A 95 -6.31 -1.96 17.33
C LEU A 95 -7.84 -1.99 17.35
N GLY A 96 -8.37 -3.11 17.83
CA GLY A 96 -9.80 -3.28 18.12
C GLY A 96 -10.70 -3.21 16.89
N PHE A 97 -11.85 -2.57 17.04
CA PHE A 97 -12.95 -2.58 16.07
C PHE A 97 -12.55 -2.10 14.66
N TRP A 98 -11.67 -1.10 14.58
CA TRP A 98 -11.22 -0.54 13.31
C TRP A 98 -10.43 -1.58 12.49
N ALA A 99 -9.46 -2.26 13.13
CA ALA A 99 -8.64 -3.28 12.46
C ALA A 99 -9.49 -4.43 11.95
N SER A 100 -10.48 -4.88 12.73
CA SER A 100 -11.43 -5.91 12.29
C SER A 100 -12.26 -5.48 11.08
N THR A 101 -12.70 -4.21 11.06
CA THR A 101 -13.48 -3.67 9.94
C THR A 101 -12.63 -3.55 8.68
N ALA A 102 -11.41 -3.05 8.80
CA ALA A 102 -10.47 -2.95 7.69
C ALA A 102 -10.11 -4.33 7.14
N LEU A 103 -9.89 -5.31 8.02
CA LEU A 103 -9.58 -6.69 7.61
C LEU A 103 -10.76 -7.33 6.87
N ALA A 104 -12.00 -7.14 7.35
CA ALA A 104 -13.20 -7.63 6.67
C ALA A 104 -13.33 -7.05 5.25
N VAL A 105 -13.00 -5.77 5.09
CA VAL A 105 -12.98 -5.09 3.78
C VAL A 105 -11.94 -5.71 2.85
N VAL A 106 -10.71 -5.91 3.32
CA VAL A 106 -9.64 -6.50 2.50
C VAL A 106 -9.96 -7.95 2.14
N THR A 107 -10.53 -8.74 3.06
CA THR A 107 -11.01 -10.10 2.77
C THR A 107 -12.06 -10.11 1.65
N GLY A 108 -12.94 -9.11 1.61
CA GLY A 108 -13.90 -8.93 0.51
C GLY A 108 -13.24 -8.62 -0.84
N LEU A 109 -12.03 -8.06 -0.85
CA LEU A 109 -11.24 -7.83 -2.07
C LEU A 109 -10.52 -9.12 -2.53
N MET A 110 -10.09 -9.98 -1.59
CA MET A 110 -9.39 -11.25 -1.88
C MET A 110 -10.19 -12.23 -2.76
N GLN A 111 -11.52 -12.21 -2.68
CA GLN A 111 -12.36 -13.25 -3.30
C GLN A 111 -12.60 -13.06 -4.82
N PHE A 112 -12.17 -11.94 -5.42
CA PHE A 112 -12.58 -11.58 -6.78
C PHE A 112 -11.45 -11.32 -7.78
N ALA A 113 -10.21 -11.14 -7.33
CA ALA A 113 -9.09 -10.80 -8.19
C ALA A 113 -8.15 -12.00 -8.31
N GLY A 114 -7.77 -12.41 -9.51
CA GLY A 114 -6.76 -13.47 -9.74
C GLY A 114 -5.33 -13.11 -9.28
N ASN A 115 -5.22 -12.17 -8.33
CA ASN A 115 -4.01 -11.63 -7.73
C ASN A 115 -3.85 -12.28 -6.35
N SER A 116 -2.62 -12.46 -5.89
CA SER A 116 -2.38 -12.83 -4.49
C SER A 116 -2.66 -11.61 -3.63
N VAL A 117 -3.66 -11.68 -2.74
CA VAL A 117 -3.98 -10.60 -1.81
C VAL A 117 -3.68 -11.08 -0.39
N MET A 118 -2.93 -10.28 0.37
CA MET A 118 -2.58 -10.55 1.75
C MET A 118 -2.85 -9.33 2.63
N ALA A 119 -3.19 -9.57 3.88
CA ALA A 119 -3.42 -8.52 4.86
C ALA A 119 -2.90 -8.96 6.22
N ASP A 120 -2.30 -8.03 6.95
CA ASP A 120 -1.87 -8.25 8.33
C ASP A 120 -1.91 -6.93 9.11
N THR A 121 -2.07 -7.01 10.43
CA THR A 121 -1.94 -5.84 11.31
C THR A 121 -0.50 -5.60 11.75
N ASN A 122 0.38 -6.59 11.53
CA ASN A 122 1.80 -6.47 11.75
C ASN A 122 2.54 -6.29 10.42
N LEU A 123 3.00 -5.06 10.15
CA LEU A 123 3.76 -4.71 8.95
C LEU A 123 4.94 -5.66 8.72
N ARG A 124 5.70 -5.99 9.77
CA ARG A 124 6.88 -6.86 9.66
C ARG A 124 6.53 -8.24 9.10
N VAL A 125 5.51 -8.88 9.67
CA VAL A 125 5.03 -10.20 9.23
C VAL A 125 4.53 -10.14 7.79
N LEU A 126 3.84 -9.07 7.42
CA LEU A 126 3.37 -8.86 6.05
C LEU A 126 4.54 -8.73 5.07
N LEU A 127 5.57 -7.96 5.41
CA LEU A 127 6.74 -7.76 4.56
C LEU A 127 7.56 -9.04 4.39
N ASP A 128 7.72 -9.83 5.46
CA ASP A 128 8.38 -11.14 5.40
C ASP A 128 7.66 -12.07 4.40
N ARG A 129 6.32 -12.06 4.41
CA ARG A 129 5.52 -12.84 3.45
C ARG A 129 5.59 -12.28 2.04
N LEU A 130 5.51 -10.96 1.88
CA LEU A 130 5.58 -10.30 0.59
C LEU A 130 6.92 -10.55 -0.11
N ALA A 131 8.02 -10.56 0.64
CA ALA A 131 9.34 -10.85 0.12
C ALA A 131 9.49 -12.29 -0.42
N LEU A 132 8.66 -13.24 0.01
CA LEU A 132 8.65 -14.60 -0.55
C LEU A 132 8.14 -14.64 -2.00
N ASP A 133 7.24 -13.72 -2.35
CA ASP A 133 6.67 -13.63 -3.69
C ASP A 133 7.48 -12.71 -4.62
N LEU A 134 8.41 -11.91 -4.09
CA LEU A 134 9.18 -10.91 -4.84
C LEU A 134 10.68 -11.25 -4.86
N VAL A 135 11.18 -11.61 -6.03
CA VAL A 135 12.60 -11.98 -6.21
C VAL A 135 13.53 -10.81 -5.89
N GLY A 136 14.49 -11.04 -5.00
CA GLY A 136 15.56 -10.08 -4.70
C GLY A 136 15.18 -8.96 -3.74
N VAL A 137 14.02 -9.06 -3.08
CA VAL A 137 13.59 -8.13 -2.04
C VAL A 137 14.09 -8.60 -0.68
N ASP A 138 14.80 -7.73 0.03
CA ASP A 138 15.17 -7.94 1.43
C ASP A 138 14.07 -7.37 2.34
N PRO A 139 13.39 -8.20 3.16
CA PRO A 139 12.31 -7.73 4.03
C PRO A 139 12.79 -6.73 5.10
N GLN A 140 14.05 -6.82 5.55
CA GLN A 140 14.60 -5.86 6.51
C GLN A 140 14.75 -4.48 5.86
N ALA A 141 15.39 -4.42 4.69
CA ALA A 141 15.54 -3.17 3.94
C ALA A 141 14.19 -2.56 3.57
N LEU A 142 13.22 -3.40 3.18
CA LEU A 142 11.86 -2.93 2.87
C LEU A 142 11.15 -2.37 4.10
N PHE A 143 11.32 -2.98 5.27
CA PHE A 143 10.77 -2.47 6.52
C PHE A 143 11.33 -1.09 6.86
N GLU A 144 12.65 -0.91 6.73
CA GLU A 144 13.31 0.38 6.95
C GLU A 144 12.81 1.47 5.99
N ILE A 145 12.57 1.11 4.72
CA ILE A 145 11.96 2.00 3.73
C ILE A 145 10.54 2.40 4.16
N CYS A 146 9.70 1.43 4.54
CA CYS A 146 8.33 1.71 4.96
C CYS A 146 8.29 2.64 6.17
N GLU A 147 9.10 2.37 7.19
CA GLU A 147 9.23 3.24 8.37
C GLU A 147 9.81 4.62 8.04
N GLY A 148 10.71 4.71 7.05
CA GLY A 148 11.19 5.98 6.51
C GLY A 148 10.08 6.81 5.88
N LEU A 149 9.29 6.20 4.99
CA LEU A 149 8.16 6.83 4.30
C LEU A 149 7.08 7.31 5.28
N ARG A 150 6.79 6.52 6.31
CA ARG A 150 5.84 6.89 7.38
C ARG A 150 6.31 8.10 8.18
N ARG A 151 7.58 8.11 8.60
CA ARG A 151 8.18 9.26 9.31
C ARG A 151 8.17 10.52 8.45
N GLU A 152 8.43 10.36 7.16
CA GLU A 152 8.38 11.48 6.21
C GLU A 152 6.97 12.05 6.06
N LEU A 153 5.95 11.19 5.99
CA LEU A 153 4.55 11.61 5.94
C LEU A 153 4.13 12.32 7.24
N ALA A 154 4.51 11.77 8.41
CA ALA A 154 4.26 12.40 9.70
C ALA A 154 4.94 13.78 9.83
N GLY A 155 6.17 13.93 9.32
CA GLY A 155 6.88 15.20 9.28
C GLY A 155 6.21 16.25 8.39
N ALA A 156 5.63 15.85 7.26
CA ALA A 156 4.86 16.73 6.37
C ALA A 156 3.53 17.18 7.00
N SER A 157 2.87 16.31 7.77
CA SER A 157 1.69 16.66 8.56
C SER A 157 1.99 17.72 9.62
N ALA A 158 3.14 17.62 10.31
CA ALA A 158 3.51 18.53 11.38
C ALA A 158 3.88 19.95 10.89
N SER A 159 4.49 20.07 9.70
CA SER A 159 4.85 21.37 9.11
C SER A 159 3.66 22.11 8.46
N SER A 160 2.52 21.43 8.33
CA SER A 160 1.29 21.96 7.73
C SER A 160 0.35 22.62 8.75
N GLN A 161 0.64 22.54 10.05
CA GLN A 161 -0.14 23.24 11.09
C GLN A 161 0.40 24.66 11.26
N PRO A 162 -0.33 25.72 10.86
CA PRO A 162 -0.02 27.05 11.34
C PRO A 162 -0.30 27.07 12.84
N PHE A 163 0.61 27.66 13.62
CA PHE A 163 0.38 27.98 15.03
C PHE A 163 -1.03 28.56 15.21
N GLY A 164 -1.88 27.84 15.94
CA GLY A 164 -3.16 28.31 16.46
C GLY A 164 -2.99 28.84 17.87
#